data_AF-A0A4R7T434-F1
#
_entry.id   AF-A0A4R7T434-F1
#
_cell.length_a   1.000
_cell.length_b   1.000
_cell.length_c   1.000
_cell.angle_alpha   90.00
_cell.angle_beta   90.00
_cell.angle_gamma   90.00
#
_symmetry.space_group_name_H-M   'P 1'
#
loop_
_entity.id
_entity.type
_entity.pdbx_description
1 polymer ?
#
loop_
_entity_poly.entity_id
_entity_poly.type
_entity_poly.pdbx_seq_one_letter_code
_entity_poly.pdbx_strand_id
1 'polypeptide(L)'
;MTKRGRIVAGVAALAVASAGGVVVATRGGHGAPPSGSTAVAVEATPGASSEAEKAARKGQLNVLLALRATAVQKGDQKAFLAAVDPAQPALVRSQRTLFTNLRKFAFTKLTYFVESERGTPALVTKYGPSTVSVRLMMRYQLAALDSAPVQTDLGYTFTRRGDHWVLVSDNALDSELSGDGHQQPWDFGEIAVTHREKVVVVVDKAEAALGAKIAKNSEGAVEAVRRHWPRPWDGSVMVVAMHEPRVMSMLWTTGTGAGWTIAAKAVGLYDGEPFRVKTGAPIGSRIVVNPAFRQSTDEDLLVHEMTHVATDSMNWRTPEWLVEGVAEYVRCRAIEDDPHWTVDPYRKEVRAKYLPSLKALPSSADFDANSNRSYGVSWWATEYLAAKLGTKKLAALYADLSVHNTTPVAYTAIIKHHTGKSPAALAAAVKSWRG
;
A
#
# COMPACT_ATOMS: atom_id res chain seq x y z
N MET A 1 24.59 -14.25 12.50
CA MET A 1 24.02 -15.03 11.39
C MET A 1 25.15 -15.76 10.67
N THR A 2 24.99 -17.05 10.36
CA THR A 2 25.97 -17.80 9.52
C THR A 2 25.91 -17.30 8.07
N LYS A 3 26.96 -17.54 7.26
CA LYS A 3 27.00 -17.14 5.83
C LYS A 3 25.79 -17.63 5.02
N ARG A 4 25.19 -18.76 5.40
CA ARG A 4 23.95 -19.28 4.80
C ARG A 4 22.67 -18.60 5.34
N GLY A 5 22.70 -18.11 6.58
CA GLY A 5 21.55 -17.50 7.25
C GLY A 5 21.12 -16.15 6.65
N ARG A 6 22.04 -15.29 6.20
CA ARG A 6 21.69 -14.03 5.51
C ARG A 6 21.03 -14.26 4.13
N ILE A 7 21.44 -15.31 3.42
CA ILE A 7 20.91 -15.62 2.08
C ILE A 7 19.56 -16.36 2.18
N VAL A 8 19.41 -17.27 3.15
CA VAL A 8 18.15 -18.03 3.35
C VAL A 8 17.09 -17.22 4.09
N ALA A 9 17.47 -16.28 4.97
CA ALA A 9 16.51 -15.42 5.68
C ALA A 9 15.80 -14.41 4.77
N GLY A 10 16.36 -14.09 3.60
CA GLY A 10 15.69 -13.24 2.62
C GLY A 10 15.07 -14.02 1.45
N VAL A 11 14.79 -15.31 1.63
CA VAL A 11 13.78 -16.00 0.81
C VAL A 11 12.45 -15.94 1.57
N ALA A 12 12.02 -14.71 1.85
CA ALA A 12 10.68 -14.41 2.30
C ALA A 12 9.83 -14.30 1.03
N ALA A 13 8.80 -15.14 0.86
CA ALA A 13 7.92 -14.98 -0.29
C ALA A 13 7.32 -13.58 -0.21
N LEU A 14 7.46 -12.75 -1.23
CA LEU A 14 6.75 -11.49 -1.33
C LEU A 14 5.53 -11.69 -2.24
N ALA A 15 4.48 -10.91 -2.04
CA ALA A 15 3.27 -10.99 -2.87
C ALA A 15 2.95 -9.60 -3.43
N VAL A 16 3.15 -9.42 -4.73
CA VAL A 16 2.75 -8.20 -5.46
C VAL A 16 1.30 -8.36 -5.86
N ALA A 17 0.41 -7.66 -5.16
CA ALA A 17 -0.99 -7.58 -5.56
C ALA A 17 -1.10 -6.58 -6.71
N SER A 18 -0.99 -7.05 -7.96
CA SER A 18 -1.37 -6.27 -9.13
C SER A 18 -2.90 -6.17 -9.18
N ALA A 19 -3.45 -5.01 -8.83
CA ALA A 19 -4.89 -4.74 -8.89
C ALA A 19 -5.38 -4.53 -10.34
N GLY A 20 -5.37 -5.60 -11.15
CA GLY A 20 -5.83 -5.58 -12.54
C GLY A 20 -7.15 -6.31 -12.73
N GLY A 21 -8.28 -5.71 -12.32
CA GLY A 21 -9.62 -6.25 -12.57
C GLY A 21 -10.26 -5.65 -13.83
N VAL A 22 -10.39 -6.43 -14.91
CA VAL A 22 -11.20 -6.09 -16.08
C VAL A 22 -12.62 -6.59 -15.85
N VAL A 23 -13.60 -5.67 -15.71
CA VAL A 23 -15.03 -6.02 -15.72
C VAL A 23 -15.58 -5.78 -17.13
N VAL A 24 -15.99 -6.85 -17.79
CA VAL A 24 -16.71 -6.81 -19.07
C VAL A 24 -18.16 -6.41 -18.80
N ALA A 25 -18.54 -5.19 -19.17
CA ALA A 25 -19.93 -4.74 -19.15
C ALA A 25 -20.63 -5.17 -20.45
N THR A 26 -21.53 -6.14 -20.38
CA THR A 26 -22.45 -6.46 -21.48
C THR A 26 -23.69 -5.56 -21.38
N ARG A 27 -23.78 -4.58 -22.28
CA ARG A 27 -25.04 -3.90 -22.61
C ARG A 27 -25.69 -4.62 -23.80
N GLY A 28 -26.94 -5.02 -23.63
CA GLY A 28 -27.83 -5.46 -24.71
C GLY A 28 -29.26 -5.36 -24.22
N GLY A 29 -29.90 -4.20 -24.44
CA GLY A 29 -31.33 -4.02 -24.21
C GLY A 29 -32.13 -4.36 -25.46
N HIS A 30 -33.43 -4.65 -25.32
CA HIS A 30 -34.48 -4.46 -26.33
C HIS A 30 -35.79 -4.11 -25.59
N GLY A 31 -36.51 -3.10 -26.09
CA GLY A 31 -37.68 -2.52 -25.43
C GLY A 31 -39.03 -2.96 -25.98
N ALA A 32 -40.08 -2.52 -25.27
CA ALA A 32 -41.46 -2.37 -25.75
C ALA A 32 -42.17 -1.31 -24.88
N PRO A 33 -42.99 -0.39 -25.44
CA PRO A 33 -43.77 0.63 -24.70
C PRO A 33 -45.28 0.28 -24.69
N PRO A 34 -46.18 1.18 -24.23
CA PRO A 34 -46.46 1.51 -22.84
C PRO A 34 -47.92 1.15 -22.45
N SER A 35 -48.16 0.77 -21.20
CA SER A 35 -49.53 0.64 -20.68
C SER A 35 -49.67 1.29 -19.31
N GLY A 36 -50.64 2.19 -19.22
CA GLY A 36 -51.32 2.53 -17.96
C GLY A 36 -50.67 3.62 -17.12
N SER A 37 -51.11 4.86 -17.34
CA SER A 37 -51.03 5.92 -16.35
C SER A 37 -51.88 5.54 -15.14
N THR A 38 -51.24 5.10 -14.06
CA THR A 38 -51.78 5.23 -12.70
C THR A 38 -50.81 6.09 -11.90
N ALA A 39 -51.26 7.28 -11.52
CA ALA A 39 -50.56 8.10 -10.56
C ALA A 39 -50.54 7.35 -9.23
N VAL A 40 -49.45 6.62 -8.97
CA VAL A 40 -49.16 6.09 -7.65
C VAL A 40 -48.73 7.28 -6.81
N ALA A 41 -49.59 7.69 -5.88
CA ALA A 41 -49.20 8.61 -4.82
C ALA A 41 -48.00 7.99 -4.11
N VAL A 42 -46.83 8.64 -4.20
CA VAL A 42 -45.65 8.28 -3.42
C VAL A 42 -45.99 8.61 -1.98
N GLU A 43 -46.44 7.61 -1.24
CA GLU A 43 -46.56 7.67 0.20
C GLU A 43 -45.13 7.80 0.74
N ALA A 44 -44.77 9.02 1.16
CA ALA A 44 -43.46 9.32 1.73
C ALA A 44 -43.25 8.43 2.95
N THR A 45 -42.27 7.52 2.86
CA THR A 45 -41.89 6.67 3.98
C THR A 45 -41.44 7.56 5.15
N PRO A 46 -42.11 7.54 6.31
CA PRO A 46 -41.66 8.32 7.45
C PRO A 46 -40.31 7.76 7.92
N GLY A 47 -39.23 8.51 7.73
CA GLY A 47 -37.91 8.17 8.29
C GLY A 47 -36.71 8.37 7.37
N ALA A 48 -36.89 8.62 6.08
CA ALA A 48 -35.77 8.97 5.20
C ALA A 48 -35.54 10.49 5.20
N SER A 49 -34.39 10.95 5.68
CA SER A 49 -34.00 12.36 5.52
C SER A 49 -34.00 12.75 4.04
N SER A 50 -34.56 13.91 3.74
CA SER A 50 -34.51 14.53 2.41
C SER A 50 -33.05 14.79 1.98
N GLU A 51 -32.81 14.88 0.67
CA GLU A 51 -31.49 15.22 0.14
C GLU A 51 -30.99 16.58 0.62
N ALA A 52 -31.89 17.54 0.85
CA ALA A 52 -31.57 18.84 1.43
C ALA A 52 -31.06 18.71 2.88
N GLU A 53 -31.70 17.87 3.70
CA GLU A 53 -31.28 17.61 5.08
C GLU A 53 -29.92 16.89 5.13
N LYS A 54 -29.69 15.90 4.25
CA LYS A 54 -28.39 15.23 4.12
C LYS A 54 -27.30 16.21 3.70
N ALA A 55 -27.58 17.09 2.73
CA ALA A 55 -26.62 18.11 2.28
C ALA A 55 -26.29 19.12 3.40
N ALA A 56 -27.30 19.59 4.14
CA ALA A 56 -27.09 20.48 5.29
C ALA A 56 -26.26 19.80 6.39
N ARG A 57 -26.55 18.54 6.71
CA ARG A 57 -25.80 17.73 7.67
C ARG A 57 -24.35 17.53 7.23
N LYS A 58 -24.13 17.18 5.95
CA LYS A 58 -22.80 17.06 5.35
C LYS A 58 -22.00 18.36 5.50
N GLY A 59 -22.62 19.51 5.27
CA GLY A 59 -22.00 20.82 5.50
C GLY A 59 -21.57 21.04 6.95
N GLN A 60 -22.45 20.76 7.92
CA GLN A 60 -22.16 20.89 9.35
C GLN A 60 -21.03 19.95 9.81
N LEU A 61 -21.04 18.69 9.37
CA LEU A 61 -19.99 17.73 9.69
C LEU A 61 -18.65 18.11 9.05
N ASN A 62 -18.64 18.64 7.82
CA ASN A 62 -17.42 19.14 7.19
C ASN A 62 -16.78 20.31 7.95
N VAL A 63 -17.59 21.22 8.51
CA VAL A 63 -17.07 22.30 9.37
C VAL A 63 -16.39 21.73 10.62
N LEU A 64 -17.04 20.78 11.30
CA LEU A 64 -16.48 20.08 12.47
C LEU A 64 -15.15 19.40 12.12
N LEU A 65 -15.13 18.66 11.01
CA LEU A 65 -13.96 17.95 10.51
C LEU A 65 -12.79 18.90 10.14
N ALA A 66 -13.09 20.07 9.55
CA ALA A 66 -12.08 21.09 9.25
C ALA A 66 -11.47 21.71 10.52
N LEU A 67 -12.28 21.95 11.56
CA LEU A 67 -11.79 22.39 12.87
C LEU A 67 -10.86 21.35 13.50
N ARG A 68 -11.18 20.06 13.37
CA ARG A 68 -10.32 18.96 13.86
C ARG A 68 -8.99 18.88 13.11
N ALA A 69 -8.98 19.01 11.79
CA ALA A 69 -7.73 19.11 11.03
C ALA A 69 -6.87 20.29 11.48
N THR A 70 -7.49 21.47 11.66
CA THR A 70 -6.81 22.68 12.14
C THR A 70 -6.23 22.48 13.54
N ALA A 71 -6.96 21.80 14.42
CA ALA A 71 -6.51 21.48 15.78
C ALA A 71 -5.25 20.60 15.77
N VAL A 72 -5.19 19.59 14.89
CA VAL A 72 -3.98 18.79 14.69
C VAL A 72 -2.82 19.66 14.20
N GLN A 73 -3.04 20.52 13.20
CA GLN A 73 -1.98 21.39 12.67
C GLN A 73 -1.44 22.37 13.72
N LYS A 74 -2.32 22.94 14.55
CA LYS A 74 -1.98 23.91 15.61
C LYS A 74 -1.51 23.28 16.92
N GLY A 75 -1.59 21.96 17.07
CA GLY A 75 -1.27 21.30 18.35
C GLY A 75 -2.31 21.53 19.45
N ASP A 76 -3.55 21.85 19.09
CA ASP A 76 -4.64 22.10 20.05
C ASP A 76 -5.44 20.83 20.34
N GLN A 77 -4.99 20.05 21.33
CA GLN A 77 -5.68 18.82 21.73
C GLN A 77 -7.09 19.08 22.27
N LYS A 78 -7.30 20.23 22.92
CA LYS A 78 -8.61 20.57 23.48
C LYS A 78 -9.62 20.82 22.37
N ALA A 79 -9.25 21.57 21.33
CA ALA A 79 -10.09 21.79 20.17
C ALA A 79 -10.34 20.49 19.38
N PHE A 80 -9.34 19.60 19.27
CA PHE A 80 -9.53 18.30 18.61
C PHE A 80 -10.57 17.41 19.31
N LEU A 81 -10.53 17.40 20.65
CA LEU A 81 -11.44 16.60 21.48
C LEU A 81 -12.79 17.27 21.73
N ALA A 82 -12.97 18.54 21.38
CA ALA A 82 -14.21 19.29 21.64
C ALA A 82 -15.46 18.66 20.99
N ALA A 83 -15.27 17.94 19.89
CA ALA A 83 -16.31 17.24 19.16
C ALA A 83 -16.47 15.77 19.57
N VAL A 84 -15.77 15.28 20.60
CA VAL A 84 -15.86 13.89 21.07
C VAL A 84 -16.80 13.83 22.26
N ASP A 85 -17.75 12.88 22.25
CA ASP A 85 -18.74 12.76 23.33
C ASP A 85 -18.04 12.40 24.67
N PRO A 86 -18.09 13.26 25.70
CA PRO A 86 -17.45 12.99 26.99
C PRO A 86 -18.11 11.82 27.75
N ALA A 87 -19.35 11.43 27.41
CA ALA A 87 -20.00 10.24 27.94
C ALA A 87 -19.35 8.93 27.44
N GLN A 88 -18.40 9.02 26.50
CA GLN A 88 -17.70 7.89 25.89
C GLN A 88 -16.22 7.90 26.32
N PRO A 89 -15.87 7.55 27.57
CA PRO A 89 -14.51 7.72 28.08
C PRO A 89 -13.46 6.89 27.33
N ALA A 90 -13.85 5.74 26.77
CA ALA A 90 -12.96 4.94 25.93
C ALA A 90 -12.63 5.65 24.60
N LEU A 91 -13.64 6.27 23.96
CA LEU A 91 -13.47 7.05 22.74
C LEU A 91 -12.63 8.31 23.00
N VAL A 92 -12.85 9.01 24.12
CA VAL A 92 -12.02 10.16 24.50
C VAL A 92 -10.55 9.76 24.65
N ARG A 93 -10.27 8.58 25.22
CA ARG A 93 -8.90 8.05 25.31
C ARG A 93 -8.33 7.69 23.94
N SER A 94 -9.06 6.96 23.09
CA SER A 94 -8.57 6.61 21.73
C SER A 94 -8.29 7.86 20.90
N GLN A 95 -9.18 8.85 20.95
CA GLN A 95 -9.03 10.10 20.21
C GLN A 95 -7.87 10.96 20.73
N ARG A 96 -7.53 10.89 22.02
CA ARG A 96 -6.32 11.52 22.56
C ARG A 96 -5.04 10.83 22.04
N THR A 97 -5.04 9.50 21.98
CA THR A 97 -3.94 8.73 21.38
C THR A 97 -3.79 9.07 19.90
N LEU A 98 -4.89 9.07 19.14
CA LEU A 98 -4.89 9.47 17.73
C LEU A 98 -4.31 10.88 17.54
N PHE A 99 -4.74 11.86 18.33
CA PHE A 99 -4.18 13.21 18.27
C PHE A 99 -2.67 13.22 18.52
N THR A 100 -2.22 12.53 19.58
CA THR A 100 -0.80 12.41 19.94
C THR A 100 0.01 11.76 18.82
N ASN A 101 -0.55 10.72 18.19
CA ASN A 101 0.07 10.02 17.08
C ASN A 101 0.17 10.91 15.83
N LEU A 102 -0.93 11.55 15.42
CA LEU A 102 -0.96 12.47 14.27
C LEU A 102 0.08 13.59 14.42
N ARG A 103 0.25 14.12 15.64
CA ARG A 103 1.25 15.17 15.93
C ARG A 103 2.71 14.73 15.75
N LYS A 104 3.00 13.43 15.65
CA LYS A 104 4.35 12.91 15.35
C LYS A 104 4.70 12.97 13.86
N PHE A 105 3.72 13.27 13.01
CA PHE A 105 3.89 13.41 11.57
C PHE A 105 3.80 14.88 11.16
N ALA A 106 4.70 15.30 10.27
CA ALA A 106 4.75 16.66 9.75
C ALA A 106 3.78 16.80 8.57
N PHE A 107 2.48 16.98 8.84
CA PHE A 107 1.50 17.20 7.79
C PHE A 107 1.66 18.58 7.13
N THR A 108 1.96 18.64 5.83
CA THR A 108 1.84 19.86 5.02
C THR A 108 0.41 20.08 4.55
N LYS A 109 -0.35 18.99 4.39
CA LYS A 109 -1.79 19.00 4.15
C LYS A 109 -2.47 18.00 5.07
N LEU A 110 -3.58 18.42 5.65
CA LEU A 110 -4.50 17.54 6.38
C LEU A 110 -5.91 18.09 6.22
N THR A 111 -6.77 17.32 5.57
CA THR A 111 -8.17 17.69 5.33
C THR A 111 -9.04 16.46 5.46
N TYR A 112 -10.22 16.66 6.06
CA TYR A 112 -11.24 15.63 6.18
C TYR A 112 -12.52 16.11 5.50
N PHE A 113 -13.22 15.23 4.80
CA PHE A 113 -14.52 15.54 4.23
C PHE A 113 -15.43 14.32 4.18
N VAL A 114 -16.70 14.53 4.49
CA VAL A 114 -17.73 13.49 4.38
C VAL A 114 -17.90 13.12 2.91
N GLU A 115 -17.74 11.84 2.61
CA GLU A 115 -18.06 11.31 1.28
C GLU A 115 -19.55 10.98 1.22
N SER A 116 -19.99 10.08 2.10
CA SER A 116 -21.34 9.50 2.07
C SER A 116 -21.81 9.06 3.45
N GLU A 117 -23.12 9.15 3.68
CA GLU A 117 -23.77 8.56 4.86
C GLU A 117 -23.91 7.03 4.70
N ARG A 118 -23.96 6.33 5.84
CA ARG A 118 -24.14 4.88 5.96
C ARG A 118 -25.24 4.58 6.97
N GLY A 119 -26.09 3.61 6.66
CA GLY A 119 -27.17 3.19 7.54
C GLY A 119 -26.65 2.27 8.63
N THR A 120 -26.73 2.69 9.89
CA THR A 120 -26.29 1.88 11.04
C THR A 120 -27.40 1.80 12.10
N PRO A 121 -28.45 0.97 11.91
CA PRO A 121 -29.61 0.92 12.80
C PRO A 121 -29.25 0.66 14.27
N ALA A 122 -28.28 -0.21 14.53
CA ALA A 122 -27.82 -0.50 15.90
C ALA A 122 -27.26 0.74 16.62
N LEU A 123 -26.57 1.64 15.90
CA LEU A 123 -26.04 2.88 16.48
C LEU A 123 -27.13 3.93 16.68
N VAL A 124 -28.15 3.94 15.81
CA VAL A 124 -29.35 4.77 15.99
C VAL A 124 -30.11 4.36 17.25
N THR A 125 -30.32 3.06 17.47
CA THR A 125 -30.92 2.53 18.70
C THR A 125 -30.09 2.91 19.93
N LYS A 126 -28.76 2.85 19.84
CA LYS A 126 -27.86 3.13 20.97
C LYS A 126 -27.74 4.61 21.33
N TYR A 127 -27.63 5.50 20.34
CA TYR A 127 -27.29 6.91 20.57
C TYR A 127 -28.42 7.90 20.24
N GLY A 128 -29.53 7.41 19.70
CA GLY A 128 -30.76 8.16 19.42
C GLY A 128 -31.03 8.39 17.92
N PRO A 129 -32.24 8.87 17.58
CA PRO A 129 -32.73 9.02 16.20
C PRO A 129 -31.93 10.01 15.35
N SER A 130 -31.19 10.92 15.98
CA SER A 130 -30.31 11.88 15.30
C SER A 130 -28.95 11.30 14.89
N THR A 131 -28.70 10.02 15.14
CA THR A 131 -27.39 9.39 14.90
C THR A 131 -27.19 9.10 13.42
N VAL A 132 -26.01 9.45 12.91
CA VAL A 132 -25.60 9.21 11.52
C VAL A 132 -24.19 8.63 11.51
N SER A 133 -23.99 7.62 10.67
CA SER A 133 -22.66 7.12 10.37
C SER A 133 -22.24 7.64 9.01
N VAL A 134 -20.99 8.09 8.90
CA VAL A 134 -20.44 8.65 7.68
C VAL A 134 -19.13 7.96 7.35
N ARG A 135 -19.02 7.57 6.08
CA ARG A 135 -17.72 7.34 5.47
C ARG A 135 -17.16 8.69 5.06
N LEU A 136 -15.96 9.00 5.55
CA LEU A 136 -15.27 10.25 5.27
C LEU A 136 -13.88 9.96 4.68
N MET A 137 -13.36 10.93 3.95
CA MET A 137 -12.00 10.90 3.43
C MET A 137 -11.08 11.71 4.32
N MET A 138 -9.90 11.18 4.58
CA MET A 138 -8.74 11.90 5.07
C MET A 138 -7.76 12.06 3.91
N ARG A 139 -7.65 13.29 3.39
CA ARG A 139 -6.66 13.66 2.38
C ARG A 139 -5.50 14.37 3.05
N TYR A 140 -4.31 13.83 2.91
CA TYR A 140 -3.14 14.29 3.65
C TYR A 140 -1.88 14.29 2.78
N GLN A 141 -0.87 15.02 3.24
CA GLN A 141 0.46 15.03 2.64
C GLN A 141 1.48 15.17 3.78
N LEU A 142 2.43 14.25 3.84
CA LEU A 142 3.53 14.29 4.80
C LEU A 142 4.74 15.00 4.20
N ALA A 143 5.29 15.97 4.94
CA ALA A 143 6.49 16.68 4.58
C ALA A 143 7.65 15.69 4.35
N ALA A 144 8.46 15.95 3.33
CA ALA A 144 9.63 15.15 2.94
C ALA A 144 9.36 13.69 2.52
N LEU A 145 8.11 13.21 2.59
CA LEU A 145 7.71 11.86 2.17
C LEU A 145 6.82 11.87 0.92
N ASP A 146 5.80 12.73 0.91
CA ASP A 146 4.76 12.70 -0.10
C ASP A 146 4.94 13.83 -1.11
N SER A 147 5.20 13.47 -2.37
CA SER A 147 5.32 14.43 -3.48
C SER A 147 3.97 15.07 -3.85
N ALA A 148 2.86 14.37 -3.57
CA ALA A 148 1.50 14.84 -3.78
C ALA A 148 0.57 14.34 -2.65
N PRO A 149 -0.59 15.00 -2.41
CA PRO A 149 -1.53 14.54 -1.40
C PRO A 149 -2.13 13.16 -1.71
N VAL A 150 -2.11 12.27 -0.73
CA VAL A 150 -2.72 10.94 -0.76
C VAL A 150 -4.03 10.93 0.01
N GLN A 151 -4.83 9.88 -0.17
CA GLN A 151 -6.17 9.77 0.43
C GLN A 151 -6.41 8.40 1.06
N THR A 152 -7.04 8.42 2.24
CA THR A 152 -7.55 7.25 2.98
C THR A 152 -8.99 7.50 3.41
N ASP A 153 -9.78 6.45 3.65
CA ASP A 153 -11.12 6.53 4.19
C ASP A 153 -11.20 6.13 5.67
N LEU A 154 -12.10 6.80 6.39
CA LEU A 154 -12.40 6.58 7.80
C LEU A 154 -13.91 6.46 8.00
N GLY A 155 -14.32 5.86 9.12
CA GLY A 155 -15.71 5.57 9.44
C GLY A 155 -16.14 6.17 10.77
N TYR A 156 -16.79 7.33 10.76
CA TYR A 156 -17.18 8.03 11.98
C TYR A 156 -18.69 8.05 12.19
N THR A 157 -19.12 7.89 13.44
CA THR A 157 -20.53 8.00 13.85
C THR A 157 -20.72 9.25 14.69
N PHE A 158 -21.64 10.09 14.28
CA PHE A 158 -22.02 11.31 14.97
C PHE A 158 -23.46 11.25 15.47
N THR A 159 -23.75 11.92 16.58
CA THR A 159 -25.12 12.15 17.02
C THR A 159 -25.28 13.60 17.47
N ARG A 160 -26.51 14.10 17.44
CA ARG A 160 -26.81 15.46 17.87
C ARG A 160 -27.01 15.50 19.38
N ARG A 161 -26.39 16.47 20.05
CA ARG A 161 -26.58 16.82 21.46
C ARG A 161 -26.83 18.32 21.53
N GLY A 162 -28.09 18.71 21.77
CA GLY A 162 -28.53 20.10 21.60
C GLY A 162 -28.32 20.56 20.15
N ASP A 163 -27.54 21.62 19.95
CA ASP A 163 -27.24 22.17 18.62
C ASP A 163 -25.89 21.71 18.04
N HIS A 164 -25.24 20.76 18.69
CA HIS A 164 -23.91 20.29 18.30
C HIS A 164 -23.91 18.84 17.84
N TRP A 165 -23.08 18.56 16.85
CA TRP A 165 -22.71 17.20 16.47
C TRP A 165 -21.55 16.73 17.34
N VAL A 166 -21.67 15.54 17.94
CA VAL A 166 -20.60 14.89 18.70
C VAL A 166 -20.30 13.51 18.13
N LEU A 167 -19.02 13.17 18.06
CA LEU A 167 -18.51 11.86 17.68
C LEU A 167 -18.78 10.88 18.82
N VAL A 168 -19.44 9.76 18.50
CA VAL A 168 -19.80 8.70 19.44
C VAL A 168 -19.19 7.34 19.11
N SER A 169 -18.61 7.17 17.92
CA SER A 169 -17.79 6.03 17.51
C SER A 169 -16.89 6.41 16.33
N ASP A 170 -15.68 5.87 16.30
CA ASP A 170 -14.64 6.09 15.30
C ASP A 170 -14.26 4.84 14.48
N ASN A 171 -14.95 3.72 14.71
CA ASN A 171 -14.60 2.40 14.15
C ASN A 171 -15.80 1.54 13.71
N ALA A 172 -17.03 2.02 13.90
CA ALA A 172 -18.22 1.20 13.65
C ALA A 172 -18.44 0.83 12.17
N LEU A 173 -17.77 1.52 11.25
CA LEU A 173 -17.84 1.23 9.82
C LEU A 173 -16.58 0.54 9.29
N ASP A 174 -15.60 0.15 10.13
CA ASP A 174 -14.30 -0.34 9.65
C ASP A 174 -14.41 -1.51 8.66
N SER A 175 -15.35 -2.43 8.89
CA SER A 175 -15.62 -3.57 7.99
C SER A 175 -16.23 -3.20 6.64
N GLU A 176 -16.70 -1.95 6.48
CA GLU A 176 -17.30 -1.40 5.26
C GLU A 176 -16.35 -0.41 4.54
N LEU A 177 -15.14 -0.21 5.05
CA LEU A 177 -14.13 0.67 4.46
C LEU A 177 -13.23 -0.07 3.48
N SER A 178 -12.43 0.70 2.75
CA SER A 178 -11.50 0.12 1.79
C SER A 178 -10.36 -0.61 2.50
N GLY A 179 -10.08 -1.85 2.08
CA GLY A 179 -8.99 -2.63 2.66
C GLY A 179 -7.60 -2.00 2.46
N ASP A 180 -7.38 -1.31 1.33
CA ASP A 180 -6.11 -0.66 0.99
C ASP A 180 -5.95 0.75 1.59
N GLY A 181 -7.05 1.37 2.01
CA GLY A 181 -7.08 2.76 2.43
C GLY A 181 -7.09 2.93 3.94
N HIS A 182 -7.90 2.18 4.68
CA HIS A 182 -8.14 2.42 6.11
C HIS A 182 -7.00 1.93 7.03
N GLN A 183 -7.11 2.18 8.34
CA GLN A 183 -6.25 1.60 9.38
C GLN A 183 -4.77 2.03 9.25
N GLN A 184 -4.54 3.33 9.23
CA GLN A 184 -3.19 3.90 9.17
C GLN A 184 -2.44 3.68 10.50
N PRO A 185 -1.10 3.75 10.52
CA PRO A 185 -0.33 3.49 11.75
C PRO A 185 -0.69 4.40 12.94
N TRP A 186 -1.22 5.61 12.68
CA TRP A 186 -1.65 6.54 13.73
C TRP A 186 -3.02 6.21 14.34
N ASP A 187 -3.80 5.29 13.77
CA ASP A 187 -5.15 4.95 14.21
C ASP A 187 -5.19 3.97 15.40
N PHE A 188 -4.04 3.40 15.78
CA PHE A 188 -3.94 2.34 16.79
C PHE A 188 -3.33 2.83 18.12
N GLY A 189 -2.50 1.99 18.75
CA GLY A 189 -1.84 2.30 20.02
C GLY A 189 -0.85 3.46 19.92
N GLU A 190 -0.25 3.83 21.05
CA GLU A 190 0.81 4.85 21.05
C GLU A 190 2.00 4.38 20.21
N ILE A 191 2.48 5.25 19.32
CA ILE A 191 3.61 4.95 18.42
C ILE A 191 4.88 5.72 18.80
N ALA A 192 6.03 5.20 18.39
CA ALA A 192 7.27 5.95 18.24
C ALA A 192 7.55 6.16 16.75
N VAL A 193 7.97 7.39 16.39
CA VAL A 193 8.34 7.74 15.02
C VAL A 193 9.80 8.20 15.02
N THR A 194 10.64 7.49 14.27
CA THR A 194 12.03 7.86 14.06
C THR A 194 12.17 8.55 12.72
N HIS A 195 12.70 9.78 12.74
CA HIS A 195 12.98 10.55 11.53
C HIS A 195 14.50 10.53 11.26
N ARG A 196 14.86 10.28 10.00
CA ARG A 196 16.23 10.32 9.45
C ARG A 196 16.16 10.90 8.04
N GLU A 197 16.34 12.21 7.91
CA GLU A 197 16.11 12.93 6.64
C GLU A 197 14.74 12.62 6.01
N LYS A 198 14.72 11.81 4.94
CA LYS A 198 13.53 11.38 4.18
C LYS A 198 13.09 9.95 4.51
N VAL A 199 13.72 9.32 5.50
CA VAL A 199 13.34 8.03 6.07
C VAL A 199 12.54 8.25 7.34
N VAL A 200 11.34 7.69 7.38
CA VAL A 200 10.46 7.72 8.56
C VAL A 200 10.13 6.29 8.98
N VAL A 201 10.43 5.93 10.22
CA VAL A 201 10.12 4.60 10.75
C VAL A 201 9.09 4.70 11.85
N VAL A 202 8.00 3.95 11.74
CA VAL A 202 6.91 3.88 12.70
C VAL A 202 6.87 2.51 13.37
N VAL A 203 6.92 2.50 14.69
CA VAL A 203 6.84 1.30 15.54
C VAL A 203 5.94 1.57 16.75
N ASP A 204 5.55 0.54 17.48
CA ASP A 204 4.92 0.70 18.79
C ASP A 204 5.83 1.51 19.73
N LYS A 205 5.26 2.38 20.58
CA LYS A 205 6.02 3.28 21.47
C LYS A 205 7.04 2.54 22.34
N ALA A 206 6.71 1.34 22.80
CA ALA A 206 7.59 0.51 23.62
C ALA A 206 8.84 0.01 22.88
N GLU A 207 8.88 0.11 21.54
CA GLU A 207 9.91 -0.46 20.69
C GLU A 207 10.73 0.60 19.96
N ALA A 208 10.87 1.80 20.54
CA ALA A 208 11.64 2.89 19.96
C ALA A 208 13.08 2.49 19.55
N ALA A 209 13.72 1.58 20.30
CA ALA A 209 15.04 1.04 19.95
C ALA A 209 15.02 0.21 18.66
N LEU A 210 13.95 -0.56 18.41
CA LEU A 210 13.74 -1.25 17.14
C LEU A 210 13.56 -0.23 16.00
N GLY A 211 12.77 0.82 16.23
CA GLY A 211 12.59 1.91 15.27
C GLY A 211 13.92 2.56 14.85
N ALA A 212 14.81 2.82 15.81
CA ALA A 212 16.15 3.36 15.53
C ALA A 212 17.03 2.38 14.73
N LYS A 213 16.97 1.07 15.03
CA LYS A 213 17.66 0.03 14.27
C LYS A 213 17.17 -0.04 12.82
N ILE A 214 15.85 -0.10 12.61
CA ILE A 214 15.25 -0.15 11.28
C ILE A 214 15.56 1.12 10.50
N ALA A 215 15.56 2.29 11.15
CA ALA A 215 15.92 3.56 10.51
C ALA A 215 17.36 3.55 9.99
N LYS A 216 18.31 3.03 10.77
CA LYS A 216 19.71 2.88 10.33
C LYS A 216 19.84 1.92 9.13
N ASN A 217 19.17 0.77 9.19
CA ASN A 217 19.17 -0.18 8.06
C ASN A 217 18.50 0.44 6.82
N SER A 218 17.49 1.28 7.03
CA SER A 218 16.78 1.99 5.96
C SER A 218 17.68 3.02 5.25
N GLU A 219 18.54 3.74 5.99
CA GLU A 219 19.52 4.66 5.39
C GLU A 219 20.48 3.92 4.45
N GLY A 220 21.05 2.79 4.91
CA GLY A 220 21.91 1.94 4.08
C GLY A 220 21.17 1.38 2.85
N ALA A 221 19.92 0.96 3.03
CA ALA A 221 19.09 0.47 1.94
C ALA A 221 18.80 1.57 0.89
N VAL A 222 18.51 2.81 1.30
CA VAL A 222 18.35 3.96 0.39
C VAL A 222 19.60 4.18 -0.46
N GLU A 223 20.78 4.16 0.17
CA GLU A 223 22.05 4.32 -0.54
C GLU A 223 22.30 3.18 -1.53
N ALA A 224 22.04 1.94 -1.13
CA ALA A 224 22.19 0.77 -1.99
C ALA A 224 21.27 0.82 -3.22
N VAL A 225 19.99 1.17 -3.04
CA VAL A 225 19.05 1.33 -4.17
C VAL A 225 19.54 2.43 -5.11
N ARG A 226 19.98 3.59 -4.61
CA ARG A 226 20.51 4.67 -5.45
C ARG A 226 21.79 4.29 -6.20
N ARG A 227 22.64 3.41 -5.63
CA ARG A 227 23.85 2.91 -6.31
C ARG A 227 23.51 1.96 -7.45
N HIS A 228 22.59 1.03 -7.23
CA HIS A 228 22.37 -0.11 -8.13
C HIS A 228 21.17 0.05 -9.08
N TRP A 229 20.28 1.02 -8.82
CA TRP A 229 19.19 1.39 -9.73
C TRP A 229 19.48 2.73 -10.44
N PRO A 230 19.54 2.77 -11.78
CA PRO A 230 20.05 3.93 -12.49
C PRO A 230 19.04 5.08 -12.65
N ARG A 231 17.77 4.89 -12.27
CA ARG A 231 16.79 5.98 -12.31
C ARG A 231 16.81 6.76 -11.00
N PRO A 232 16.61 8.09 -11.04
CA PRO A 232 16.64 8.90 -9.84
C PRO A 232 15.50 8.50 -8.90
N TRP A 233 15.85 8.30 -7.64
CA TRP A 233 14.91 8.20 -6.54
C TRP A 233 15.42 9.04 -5.38
N ASP A 234 14.53 9.85 -4.82
CA ASP A 234 14.88 10.86 -3.84
C ASP A 234 15.01 10.29 -2.42
N GLY A 235 14.88 8.97 -2.25
CA GLY A 235 15.08 8.24 -0.99
C GLY A 235 13.93 8.40 0.02
N SER A 236 12.81 9.01 -0.39
CA SER A 236 11.65 9.19 0.47
C SER A 236 10.94 7.87 0.72
N VAL A 237 10.90 7.46 1.98
CA VAL A 237 10.26 6.20 2.38
C VAL A 237 9.79 6.24 3.83
N MET A 238 8.61 5.66 4.06
CA MET A 238 8.15 5.37 5.40
C MET A 238 8.02 3.85 5.59
N VAL A 239 8.63 3.35 6.66
CA VAL A 239 8.61 1.95 7.07
C VAL A 239 7.75 1.82 8.33
N VAL A 240 6.74 0.95 8.28
CA VAL A 240 5.80 0.69 9.37
C VAL A 240 6.06 -0.72 9.88
N ALA A 241 6.55 -0.86 11.11
CA ALA A 241 6.93 -2.13 11.71
C ALA A 241 6.27 -2.32 13.08
N MET A 242 4.94 -2.20 13.10
CA MET A 242 4.11 -2.33 14.29
C MET A 242 3.71 -3.79 14.55
N HIS A 243 3.38 -4.12 15.80
CA HIS A 243 2.81 -5.41 16.18
C HIS A 243 1.41 -5.59 15.59
N GLU A 244 0.65 -4.50 15.46
CA GLU A 244 -0.75 -4.53 15.02
C GLU A 244 -0.90 -5.05 13.57
N PRO A 245 -1.47 -6.24 13.36
CA PRO A 245 -1.59 -6.84 12.01
C PRO A 245 -2.63 -6.16 11.12
N ARG A 246 -3.44 -5.23 11.66
CA ARG A 246 -4.42 -4.48 10.89
C ARG A 246 -3.86 -3.24 10.22
N VAL A 247 -2.65 -2.79 10.59
CA VAL A 247 -2.09 -1.57 10.00
C VAL A 247 -1.93 -1.71 8.49
N MET A 248 -2.68 -0.88 7.75
CA MET A 248 -2.72 -0.83 6.28
C MET A 248 -2.93 -2.23 5.66
N SER A 249 -3.83 -3.01 6.26
CA SER A 249 -3.94 -4.45 5.99
C SER A 249 -5.08 -4.82 5.04
N MET A 250 -4.71 -5.22 3.82
CA MET A 250 -5.34 -6.37 3.11
C MET A 250 -4.47 -7.64 3.17
N LEU A 251 -3.24 -7.54 3.68
CA LEU A 251 -2.18 -8.52 3.41
C LEU A 251 -2.08 -9.64 4.45
N TRP A 252 -2.54 -9.35 5.67
CA TRP A 252 -2.35 -10.22 6.83
C TRP A 252 -3.67 -10.83 7.32
N THR A 253 -4.77 -10.65 6.60
CA THR A 253 -6.12 -11.00 7.07
C THR A 253 -6.90 -11.91 6.12
N THR A 254 -6.43 -12.13 4.88
CA THR A 254 -7.08 -12.99 3.89
C THR A 254 -6.15 -14.09 3.39
N GLY A 255 -6.16 -15.26 4.02
CA GLY A 255 -5.47 -16.45 3.49
C GLY A 255 -5.47 -17.66 4.43
N THR A 256 -5.96 -18.80 3.93
CA THR A 256 -5.89 -20.13 4.58
C THR A 256 -4.78 -21.03 3.98
N GLY A 257 -3.86 -20.45 3.21
CA GLY A 257 -2.74 -21.17 2.61
C GLY A 257 -1.52 -21.26 3.53
N ALA A 258 -0.88 -22.42 3.60
CA ALA A 258 0.42 -22.60 4.23
C ALA A 258 1.49 -21.79 3.46
N GLY A 259 1.70 -20.53 3.83
CA GLY A 259 2.61 -19.61 3.13
C GLY A 259 2.81 -18.25 3.80
N TRP A 260 2.77 -18.18 5.14
CA TRP A 260 3.09 -16.97 5.91
C TRP A 260 4.60 -16.66 5.89
N THR A 261 5.14 -16.35 4.72
CA THR A 261 6.56 -16.10 4.50
C THR A 261 6.88 -14.70 3.99
N ILE A 262 5.90 -13.78 3.88
CA ILE A 262 6.12 -12.38 3.51
C ILE A 262 6.61 -11.57 4.71
N ALA A 263 7.83 -11.03 4.63
CA ALA A 263 8.46 -10.29 5.72
C ALA A 263 8.11 -8.80 5.72
N ALA A 264 7.89 -8.19 4.56
CA ALA A 264 7.46 -6.81 4.40
C ALA A 264 6.76 -6.63 3.04
N LYS A 265 6.16 -5.46 2.79
CA LYS A 265 5.62 -5.11 1.48
C LYS A 265 5.55 -3.60 1.27
N ALA A 266 5.88 -3.12 0.08
CA ALA A 266 5.48 -1.79 -0.39
C ALA A 266 3.97 -1.72 -0.73
N VAL A 267 3.23 -0.89 0.00
CA VAL A 267 1.80 -0.61 -0.17
C VAL A 267 1.63 0.73 -0.90
N GLY A 268 1.05 0.67 -2.10
CA GLY A 268 0.80 1.84 -2.95
C GLY A 268 -0.26 2.79 -2.39
N LEU A 269 -0.04 4.08 -2.62
CA LEU A 269 -0.87 5.20 -2.21
C LEU A 269 -1.44 5.92 -3.42
N TYR A 270 -2.67 6.41 -3.27
CA TYR A 270 -3.43 7.07 -4.34
C TYR A 270 -4.01 8.39 -3.84
N ASP A 271 -4.20 9.34 -4.76
CA ASP A 271 -4.88 10.62 -4.50
C ASP A 271 -6.40 10.56 -4.71
N GLY A 272 -6.89 9.44 -5.25
CA GLY A 272 -8.29 9.21 -5.60
C GLY A 272 -9.06 8.36 -4.59
N GLU A 273 -10.37 8.26 -4.85
CA GLU A 273 -11.32 7.50 -4.05
C GLU A 273 -10.88 6.03 -3.85
N PRO A 274 -10.75 5.54 -2.59
CA PRO A 274 -10.19 4.22 -2.33
C PRO A 274 -10.93 3.06 -3.01
N PHE A 275 -12.26 3.09 -3.09
CA PHE A 275 -13.07 2.04 -3.74
C PHE A 275 -13.11 2.11 -5.26
N ARG A 276 -12.65 3.21 -5.89
CA ARG A 276 -12.64 3.29 -7.35
C ARG A 276 -11.54 2.38 -7.90
N VAL A 277 -11.86 1.74 -9.03
CA VAL A 277 -10.88 1.01 -9.84
C VAL A 277 -9.70 1.94 -10.11
N LYS A 278 -8.50 1.50 -9.73
CA LYS A 278 -7.28 2.26 -9.98
C LYS A 278 -7.02 2.25 -11.47
N THR A 279 -6.84 3.43 -12.05
CA THR A 279 -6.67 3.62 -13.51
C THR A 279 -5.24 4.04 -13.88
N GLY A 280 -4.35 4.16 -12.91
CA GLY A 280 -2.96 4.53 -13.07
C GLY A 280 -2.09 4.00 -11.94
N ALA A 281 -0.78 4.24 -12.05
CA ALA A 281 0.19 3.85 -11.04
C ALA A 281 -0.04 4.59 -9.70
N PRO A 282 0.40 4.01 -8.57
CA PRO A 282 0.45 4.72 -7.30
C PRO A 282 1.26 6.02 -7.41
N ILE A 283 0.91 7.00 -6.58
CA ILE A 283 1.64 8.27 -6.47
C ILE A 283 2.73 8.24 -5.38
N GLY A 284 2.84 7.13 -4.66
CA GLY A 284 3.83 6.86 -3.62
C GLY A 284 3.52 5.55 -2.91
N SER A 285 4.41 5.11 -2.02
CA SER A 285 4.26 3.86 -1.26
C SER A 285 4.71 3.98 0.18
N ARG A 286 4.26 3.03 1.02
CA ARG A 286 4.77 2.78 2.38
C ARG A 286 5.25 1.34 2.47
N ILE A 287 6.35 1.09 3.17
CA ILE A 287 6.76 -0.28 3.48
C ILE A 287 6.05 -0.71 4.76
N VAL A 288 5.24 -1.76 4.70
CA VAL A 288 4.58 -2.37 5.86
C VAL A 288 5.26 -3.70 6.15
N VAL A 289 5.89 -3.79 7.31
CA VAL A 289 6.60 -4.98 7.77
C VAL A 289 5.62 -5.91 8.47
N ASN A 290 5.70 -7.20 8.16
CA ASN A 290 4.91 -8.21 8.84
C ASN A 290 5.23 -8.22 10.34
N PRO A 291 4.21 -8.18 11.22
CA PRO A 291 4.42 -8.23 12.66
C PRO A 291 5.29 -9.39 13.17
N ALA A 292 5.34 -10.52 12.46
CA ALA A 292 6.19 -11.66 12.81
C ALA A 292 7.68 -11.45 12.48
N PHE A 293 8.01 -10.56 11.53
CA PHE A 293 9.37 -10.36 11.00
C PHE A 293 10.00 -9.01 11.36
N ARG A 294 9.25 -8.14 12.03
CA ARG A 294 9.70 -6.81 12.48
C ARG A 294 11.02 -6.81 13.27
N GLN A 295 11.28 -7.81 14.12
CA GLN A 295 12.53 -7.90 14.90
C GLN A 295 13.73 -8.30 14.03
N SER A 296 13.48 -9.08 12.98
CA SER A 296 14.48 -9.57 12.02
C SER A 296 14.60 -8.70 10.77
N THR A 297 13.91 -7.55 10.71
CA THR A 297 14.04 -6.62 9.58
C THR A 297 15.47 -6.11 9.48
N ASP A 298 16.14 -6.51 8.41
CA ASP A 298 17.51 -6.16 8.09
C ASP A 298 17.59 -5.28 6.84
N GLU A 299 18.79 -4.84 6.52
CA GLU A 299 19.06 -3.98 5.36
C GLU A 299 18.76 -4.70 4.05
N ASP A 300 19.11 -5.98 3.90
CA ASP A 300 18.89 -6.74 2.67
C ASP A 300 17.39 -6.81 2.30
N LEU A 301 16.51 -7.08 3.27
CA LEU A 301 15.06 -7.03 3.06
C LEU A 301 14.62 -5.62 2.68
N LEU A 302 15.12 -4.59 3.36
CA LEU A 302 14.74 -3.20 3.07
C LEU A 302 15.23 -2.75 1.70
N VAL A 303 16.38 -3.21 1.19
CA VAL A 303 16.84 -2.91 -0.17
C VAL A 303 15.85 -3.43 -1.21
N HIS A 304 15.33 -4.66 -1.02
CA HIS A 304 14.29 -5.22 -1.88
C HIS A 304 13.03 -4.35 -1.88
N GLU A 305 12.47 -4.09 -0.69
CA GLU A 305 11.24 -3.30 -0.56
C GLU A 305 11.39 -1.85 -1.04
N MET A 306 12.54 -1.23 -0.79
CA MET A 306 12.81 0.12 -1.25
C MET A 306 13.02 0.20 -2.75
N THR A 307 13.45 -0.89 -3.39
CA THR A 307 13.46 -0.96 -4.86
C THR A 307 12.03 -0.90 -5.41
N HIS A 308 11.06 -1.52 -4.73
CA HIS A 308 9.64 -1.36 -5.08
C HIS A 308 9.18 0.08 -4.90
N VAL A 309 9.54 0.75 -3.80
CA VAL A 309 9.23 2.18 -3.59
C VAL A 309 9.86 3.06 -4.69
N ALA A 310 11.12 2.82 -5.06
CA ALA A 310 11.83 3.57 -6.09
C ALA A 310 11.25 3.35 -7.51
N THR A 311 10.54 2.24 -7.71
CA THR A 311 9.93 1.85 -9.00
C THR A 311 8.41 1.95 -9.00
N ASP A 312 7.80 2.44 -7.91
CA ASP A 312 6.36 2.32 -7.66
C ASP A 312 5.49 2.98 -8.74
N SER A 313 5.86 4.19 -9.16
CA SER A 313 5.19 4.89 -10.28
C SER A 313 5.31 4.17 -11.64
N MET A 314 6.11 3.10 -11.73
CA MET A 314 6.44 2.35 -12.94
C MET A 314 6.10 0.85 -12.83
N ASN A 315 5.38 0.39 -11.79
CA ASN A 315 5.11 -1.04 -11.63
C ASN A 315 3.78 -1.52 -12.25
N TRP A 316 2.83 -0.60 -12.53
CA TRP A 316 1.43 -0.93 -12.88
C TRP A 316 1.23 -1.96 -14.02
N ARG A 317 2.07 -1.91 -15.06
CA ARG A 317 1.98 -2.82 -16.22
C ARG A 317 3.22 -3.69 -16.41
N THR A 318 4.22 -3.51 -15.57
CA THR A 318 5.47 -4.25 -15.69
C THR A 318 5.20 -5.70 -15.30
N PRO A 319 5.65 -6.70 -16.09
CA PRO A 319 5.42 -8.09 -15.74
C PRO A 319 6.11 -8.43 -14.42
N GLU A 320 5.44 -9.22 -13.59
CA GLU A 320 5.86 -9.50 -12.20
C GLU A 320 7.28 -10.05 -12.10
N TRP A 321 7.70 -10.92 -13.02
CA TRP A 321 9.08 -11.42 -13.05
C TRP A 321 10.13 -10.31 -13.17
N LEU A 322 9.81 -9.19 -13.83
CA LEU A 322 10.75 -8.08 -13.97
C LEU A 322 10.65 -7.13 -12.78
N VAL A 323 9.45 -6.94 -12.21
CA VAL A 323 9.25 -6.18 -10.95
C VAL A 323 10.08 -6.81 -9.84
N GLU A 324 9.90 -8.11 -9.59
CA GLU A 324 10.62 -8.83 -8.55
C GLU A 324 12.07 -9.12 -8.91
N GLY A 325 12.35 -9.33 -10.20
CA GLY A 325 13.71 -9.55 -10.68
C GLY A 325 14.61 -8.33 -10.47
N VAL A 326 14.09 -7.11 -10.66
CA VAL A 326 14.84 -5.86 -10.39
C VAL A 326 15.06 -5.66 -8.89
N ALA A 327 14.05 -5.90 -8.05
CA ALA A 327 14.20 -5.81 -6.60
C ALA A 327 15.27 -6.79 -6.06
N GLU A 328 15.23 -8.06 -6.50
CA GLU A 328 16.26 -9.03 -6.14
C GLU A 328 17.63 -8.71 -6.74
N TYR A 329 17.68 -8.17 -7.96
CA TYR A 329 18.94 -7.74 -8.58
C TYR A 329 19.62 -6.65 -7.74
N VAL A 330 18.90 -5.59 -7.39
CA VAL A 330 19.42 -4.49 -6.58
C VAL A 330 19.86 -4.99 -5.21
N ARG A 331 19.07 -5.85 -4.55
CA ARG A 331 19.43 -6.50 -3.29
C ARG A 331 20.69 -7.36 -3.41
N CYS A 332 20.78 -8.23 -4.41
CA CYS A 332 21.94 -9.09 -4.61
C CYS A 332 23.22 -8.29 -4.89
N ARG A 333 23.12 -7.19 -5.65
CA ARG A 333 24.23 -6.27 -5.89
C ARG A 333 24.66 -5.54 -4.62
N ALA A 334 23.72 -5.11 -3.79
CA ALA A 334 24.01 -4.52 -2.48
C ALA A 334 24.73 -5.51 -1.55
N ILE A 335 24.33 -6.79 -1.55
CA ILE A 335 25.03 -7.85 -0.79
C ILE A 335 26.48 -8.02 -1.27
N GLU A 336 26.71 -7.98 -2.59
CA GLU A 336 28.05 -8.10 -3.19
C GLU A 336 28.91 -6.81 -3.05
N ASP A 337 28.36 -5.69 -2.55
CA ASP A 337 29.17 -4.50 -2.20
C ASP A 337 30.12 -4.79 -1.01
N ASP A 338 29.76 -5.74 -0.13
CA ASP A 338 30.65 -6.20 0.96
C ASP A 338 31.48 -7.40 0.47
N PRO A 339 32.83 -7.27 0.37
CA PRO A 339 33.69 -8.32 -0.14
C PRO A 339 33.70 -9.61 0.71
N HIS A 340 33.13 -9.59 1.92
CA HIS A 340 33.00 -10.77 2.77
C HIS A 340 31.76 -11.62 2.45
N TRP A 341 30.84 -11.10 1.61
CA TRP A 341 29.60 -11.74 1.21
C TRP A 341 29.59 -12.07 -0.28
N THR A 342 28.82 -13.08 -0.65
CA THR A 342 28.63 -13.50 -2.04
C THR A 342 27.25 -14.13 -2.20
N VAL A 343 26.61 -13.88 -3.34
CA VAL A 343 25.36 -14.53 -3.73
C VAL A 343 25.60 -15.83 -4.52
N ASP A 344 26.84 -16.32 -4.61
CA ASP A 344 27.17 -17.60 -5.26
C ASP A 344 26.34 -18.80 -4.80
N PRO A 345 26.03 -18.97 -3.50
CA PRO A 345 25.14 -20.04 -3.07
C PRO A 345 23.75 -19.95 -3.71
N TYR A 346 23.19 -18.74 -3.80
CA TYR A 346 21.90 -18.49 -4.46
C TYR A 346 21.99 -18.72 -5.96
N ARG A 347 23.06 -18.23 -6.60
CA ARG A 347 23.41 -18.48 -8.00
C ARG A 347 23.44 -19.97 -8.33
N LYS A 348 24.11 -20.76 -7.49
CA LYS A 348 24.22 -22.21 -7.64
C LYS A 348 22.86 -22.89 -7.48
N GLU A 349 22.06 -22.48 -6.49
CA GLU A 349 20.72 -23.02 -6.30
C GLU A 349 19.82 -22.75 -7.51
N VAL A 350 19.73 -21.51 -7.98
CA VAL A 350 18.90 -21.15 -9.14
C VAL A 350 19.30 -21.96 -10.36
N ARG A 351 20.60 -22.03 -10.66
CA ARG A 351 21.12 -22.78 -11.81
C ARG A 351 20.84 -24.27 -11.74
N ALA A 352 21.02 -24.88 -10.57
CA ALA A 352 20.88 -26.33 -10.40
C ALA A 352 19.41 -26.76 -10.29
N LYS A 353 18.59 -25.98 -9.58
CA LYS A 353 17.24 -26.38 -9.17
C LYS A 353 16.14 -25.80 -10.05
N TYR A 354 16.28 -24.56 -10.51
CA TYR A 354 15.17 -23.81 -11.13
C TYR A 354 15.31 -23.68 -12.65
N LEU A 355 16.51 -23.43 -13.18
CA LEU A 355 16.70 -23.25 -14.62
C LEU A 355 16.46 -24.49 -15.50
N PRO A 356 16.78 -25.75 -15.09
CA PRO A 356 16.61 -26.91 -15.97
C PRO A 356 15.17 -27.10 -16.45
N SER A 357 14.19 -26.78 -15.61
CA SER A 357 12.76 -26.87 -15.92
C SER A 357 12.16 -25.58 -16.51
N LEU A 358 12.95 -24.52 -16.72
CA LEU A 358 12.46 -23.26 -17.26
C LEU A 358 11.94 -23.44 -18.69
N LYS A 359 10.71 -22.98 -18.95
CA LYS A 359 10.04 -22.98 -20.25
C LYS A 359 9.67 -21.57 -20.71
N ALA A 360 9.16 -20.76 -19.79
CA ALA A 360 8.86 -19.34 -19.95
C ALA A 360 9.29 -18.60 -18.66
N LEU A 361 9.42 -17.28 -18.73
CA LEU A 361 9.65 -16.46 -17.53
C LEU A 361 8.42 -16.54 -16.60
N PRO A 362 8.60 -16.42 -15.27
CA PRO A 362 7.51 -16.59 -14.31
C PRO A 362 6.32 -15.67 -14.57
N SER A 363 5.12 -16.24 -14.51
CA SER A 363 3.85 -15.54 -14.46
C SER A 363 3.38 -15.37 -13.01
N SER A 364 2.33 -14.59 -12.77
CA SER A 364 1.75 -14.45 -11.43
C SER A 364 1.30 -15.78 -10.83
N ALA A 365 0.75 -16.68 -11.65
CA ALA A 365 0.39 -18.03 -11.20
C ALA A 365 1.63 -18.87 -10.78
N ASP A 366 2.81 -18.60 -11.36
CA ASP A 366 4.05 -19.26 -10.93
C ASP A 366 4.55 -18.72 -9.57
N PHE A 367 4.33 -17.42 -9.28
CA PHE A 367 4.65 -16.83 -7.98
C PHE A 367 3.76 -17.43 -6.87
N ASP A 368 2.46 -17.57 -7.13
CA ASP A 368 1.52 -18.22 -6.21
C ASP A 368 1.87 -19.69 -5.96
N ALA A 369 2.27 -20.42 -7.00
CA ALA A 369 2.57 -21.84 -6.90
C ALA A 369 3.94 -22.13 -6.25
N ASN A 370 4.97 -21.32 -6.53
CA ASN A 370 6.32 -21.51 -6.01
C ASN A 370 7.13 -20.21 -6.06
N SER A 371 6.90 -19.35 -5.06
CA SER A 371 7.59 -18.07 -4.91
C SER A 371 9.11 -18.20 -4.98
N ASN A 372 9.73 -19.11 -4.21
CA ASN A 372 11.19 -19.27 -4.18
C ASN A 372 11.81 -19.51 -5.57
N ARG A 373 11.16 -20.34 -6.39
CA ARG A 373 11.57 -20.56 -7.78
C ARG A 373 11.38 -19.28 -8.61
N SER A 374 10.24 -18.62 -8.47
CA SER A 374 9.88 -17.45 -9.26
C SER A 374 10.80 -16.26 -8.98
N TYR A 375 11.13 -15.98 -7.72
CA TYR A 375 12.17 -15.00 -7.34
C TYR A 375 13.53 -15.36 -7.94
N GLY A 376 13.98 -16.60 -7.76
CA GLY A 376 15.28 -17.04 -8.25
C GLY A 376 15.45 -16.92 -9.77
N VAL A 377 14.44 -17.34 -10.53
CA VAL A 377 14.43 -17.22 -11.99
C VAL A 377 14.35 -15.75 -12.43
N SER A 378 13.54 -14.94 -11.75
CA SER A 378 13.35 -13.52 -12.03
C SER A 378 14.63 -12.71 -11.81
N TRP A 379 15.32 -12.96 -10.69
CA TRP A 379 16.65 -12.42 -10.43
C TRP A 379 17.65 -12.82 -11.53
N TRP A 380 17.72 -14.11 -11.87
CA TRP A 380 18.64 -14.60 -12.91
C TRP A 380 18.35 -14.02 -14.30
N ALA A 381 17.07 -13.84 -14.64
CA ALA A 381 16.68 -13.16 -15.88
C ALA A 381 17.10 -11.70 -15.89
N THR A 382 17.01 -11.02 -14.76
CA THR A 382 17.41 -9.61 -14.62
C THR A 382 18.93 -9.45 -14.66
N GLU A 383 19.67 -10.34 -14.00
CA GLU A 383 21.12 -10.47 -14.12
C GLU A 383 21.56 -10.68 -15.59
N TYR A 384 20.88 -11.57 -16.32
CA TYR A 384 21.12 -11.77 -17.75
C TYR A 384 20.91 -10.48 -18.56
N LEU A 385 19.80 -9.79 -18.33
CA LEU A 385 19.47 -8.55 -19.03
C LEU A 385 20.47 -7.44 -18.69
N ALA A 386 20.85 -7.29 -17.42
CA ALA A 386 21.87 -6.34 -17.00
C ALA A 386 23.22 -6.65 -17.66
N ALA A 387 23.62 -7.91 -17.74
CA ALA A 387 24.86 -8.32 -18.40
C ALA A 387 24.86 -8.10 -19.92
N LYS A 388 23.71 -8.23 -20.59
CA LYS A 388 23.60 -8.08 -22.05
C LYS A 388 23.29 -6.66 -22.52
N LEU A 389 22.54 -5.89 -21.73
CA LEU A 389 22.04 -4.58 -22.10
C LEU A 389 22.72 -3.45 -21.33
N GLY A 390 23.27 -3.74 -20.15
CA GLY A 390 23.62 -2.74 -19.14
C GLY A 390 22.39 -2.23 -18.38
N THR A 391 22.60 -1.73 -17.16
CA THR A 391 21.52 -1.30 -16.25
C THR A 391 20.66 -0.17 -16.82
N LYS A 392 21.26 0.78 -17.57
CA LYS A 392 20.51 1.88 -18.21
C LYS A 392 19.46 1.38 -19.21
N LYS A 393 19.80 0.41 -20.05
CA LYS A 393 18.85 -0.17 -21.02
C LYS A 393 17.85 -1.10 -20.36
N LEU A 394 18.25 -1.83 -19.31
CA LEU A 394 17.32 -2.58 -18.45
C LEU A 394 16.25 -1.65 -17.85
N ALA A 395 16.64 -0.50 -17.30
CA ALA A 395 15.70 0.47 -16.76
C ALA A 395 14.81 1.11 -17.84
N ALA A 396 15.30 1.25 -19.07
CA ALA A 396 14.50 1.69 -20.21
C ALA A 396 13.45 0.64 -20.61
N LEU A 397 13.80 -0.65 -20.63
CA LEU A 397 12.86 -1.76 -20.83
C LEU A 397 11.78 -1.77 -19.74
N TYR A 398 12.18 -1.64 -18.47
CA TYR A 398 11.25 -1.57 -17.34
C TYR A 398 10.25 -0.43 -17.52
N ALA A 399 10.75 0.78 -17.83
CA ALA A 399 9.91 1.96 -18.04
C ALA A 399 8.96 1.82 -19.24
N ASP A 400 9.41 1.22 -20.34
CA ASP A 400 8.56 1.00 -21.52
C ASP A 400 7.43 0.01 -21.21
N LEU A 401 7.75 -1.11 -20.56
CA LEU A 401 6.75 -2.07 -20.10
C LEU A 401 5.75 -1.43 -19.15
N SER A 402 6.18 -0.55 -18.25
CA SER A 402 5.29 0.11 -17.28
C SER A 402 4.17 0.93 -17.91
N VAL A 403 4.39 1.47 -19.11
CA VAL A 403 3.44 2.34 -19.80
C VAL A 403 2.71 1.59 -20.91
N HIS A 404 3.44 0.81 -21.71
CA HIS A 404 2.94 0.31 -22.99
C HIS A 404 2.59 -1.19 -22.98
N ASN A 405 2.84 -1.92 -21.89
CA ASN A 405 2.43 -3.32 -21.79
C ASN A 405 0.90 -3.45 -21.57
N THR A 406 0.12 -3.24 -22.63
CA THR A 406 -1.36 -3.23 -22.59
C THR A 406 -1.98 -4.50 -23.15
N THR A 407 -1.24 -5.26 -23.96
CA THR A 407 -1.69 -6.48 -24.62
C THR A 407 -0.53 -7.48 -24.79
N PRO A 408 -0.80 -8.78 -24.99
CA PRO A 408 0.26 -9.76 -25.28
C PRO A 408 1.08 -9.43 -26.54
N VAL A 409 0.48 -8.77 -27.52
CA VAL A 409 1.17 -8.30 -28.74
C VAL A 409 2.13 -7.16 -28.40
N ALA A 410 1.67 -6.18 -27.62
CA ALA A 410 2.51 -5.08 -27.14
C ALA A 410 3.70 -5.59 -26.29
N TYR A 411 3.43 -6.51 -25.35
CA TYR A 411 4.48 -7.19 -24.57
C TYR A 411 5.57 -7.79 -25.47
N THR A 412 5.15 -8.57 -26.48
CA THR A 412 6.05 -9.24 -27.41
C THR A 412 6.87 -8.23 -28.21
N ALA A 413 6.24 -7.16 -28.69
CA ALA A 413 6.90 -6.10 -29.44
C ALA A 413 7.94 -5.36 -28.59
N ILE A 414 7.61 -4.99 -27.35
CA ILE A 414 8.52 -4.31 -26.41
C ILE A 414 9.72 -5.21 -26.08
N ILE A 415 9.49 -6.47 -25.70
CA ILE A 415 10.59 -7.41 -25.41
C ILE A 415 11.50 -7.56 -26.62
N LYS A 416 10.94 -7.70 -27.83
CA LYS A 416 11.73 -7.81 -29.06
C LYS A 416 12.51 -6.53 -29.36
N HIS A 417 11.91 -5.36 -29.15
CA HIS A 417 12.56 -4.07 -29.36
C HIS A 417 13.79 -3.90 -28.47
N HIS A 418 13.68 -4.17 -27.16
CA HIS A 418 14.77 -3.95 -26.22
C HIS A 418 15.81 -5.07 -26.18
N THR A 419 15.42 -6.32 -26.46
CA THR A 419 16.29 -7.49 -26.29
C THR A 419 16.72 -8.16 -27.60
N GLY A 420 16.08 -7.81 -28.71
CA GLY A 420 16.22 -8.52 -29.99
C GLY A 420 15.61 -9.92 -30.02
N LYS A 421 14.85 -10.32 -28.98
CA LYS A 421 14.32 -11.69 -28.82
C LYS A 421 12.80 -11.68 -28.66
N SER A 422 12.13 -12.73 -29.12
CA SER A 422 10.77 -13.02 -28.65
C SER A 422 10.80 -13.43 -27.17
N PRO A 423 9.68 -13.35 -26.43
CA PRO A 423 9.62 -13.81 -25.05
C PRO A 423 10.10 -15.27 -24.85
N ALA A 424 9.75 -16.17 -25.77
CA ALA A 424 10.21 -17.57 -25.73
C ALA A 424 11.73 -17.68 -25.96
N ALA A 425 12.27 -16.91 -26.91
CA ALA A 425 13.71 -16.87 -27.17
C ALA A 425 14.49 -16.21 -26.02
N LEU A 426 13.90 -15.23 -25.33
CA LEU A 426 14.45 -14.65 -24.11
C LEU A 426 14.53 -15.69 -22.99
N ALA A 427 13.44 -16.42 -22.71
CA ALA A 427 13.44 -17.48 -21.70
C ALA A 427 14.48 -18.58 -22.00
N ALA A 428 14.60 -18.99 -23.27
CA ALA A 428 15.62 -19.95 -23.69
C ALA A 428 17.05 -19.40 -23.50
N ALA A 429 17.28 -18.12 -23.81
CA ALA A 429 18.57 -17.47 -23.60
C ALA A 429 18.93 -17.42 -22.09
N VAL A 430 17.99 -17.01 -21.24
CA VAL A 430 18.14 -16.98 -19.77
C VAL A 430 18.48 -18.38 -19.22
N LYS A 431 17.77 -19.42 -19.69
CA LYS A 431 18.03 -20.82 -19.32
C LYS A 431 19.45 -21.29 -19.69
N SER A 432 19.93 -20.88 -20.85
CA SER A 432 21.25 -21.27 -21.37
C SER A 432 22.41 -20.45 -20.82
N TRP A 433 22.14 -19.27 -20.27
CA TRP A 433 23.16 -18.39 -19.71
C TRP A 433 23.87 -19.04 -18.51
N ARG A 434 25.14 -18.70 -18.32
CA ARG A 434 26.02 -19.35 -17.34
C ARG A 434 26.54 -18.41 -16.25
N GLY A 435 26.17 -17.14 -16.30
CA GLY A 435 26.83 -16.06 -15.55
C GLY A 435 27.89 -15.46 -16.44
#